data_AF-A0A970HMC0-F1
#
_entry.id   AF-A0A970HMC0-F1
#
_cell.length_a   1.000
_cell.length_b   1.000
_cell.length_c   1.000
_cell.angle_alpha   90.00
_cell.angle_beta   90.00
_cell.angle_gamma   90.00
#
_symmetry.space_group_name_H-M   'P 1'
#
loop_
_entity.id
_entity.type
_entity.pdbx_description
1 polymer ?
#
loop_
_entity_poly.entity_id
_entity_poly.type
_entity_poly.pdbx_seq_one_letter_code
_entity_poly.pdbx_strand_id
1 'polypeptide(L)'
;EMLVTALQRSRQFTVLDRVRFGDFINEQNLVSSNRIVPGQGPAIGAMTGAQYLISGAITEYQVDMVTGGLGLRIAGKGGSQEYARASCAIDLRVTDTTTGEVVWAESLKGEILGEKVGLEVFSFLGKNIVEFETGRGKQQVINLVVRTLLEEAVYKLVTSGALKS
;
A
#
# COMPACT_ATOMS: atom_id res chain seq x y z
N GLU A 1 -1.74 -5.88 -4.04
CA GLU A 1 -1.43 -6.57 -2.76
C GLU A 1 -1.51 -5.69 -1.50
N MET A 2 -0.68 -4.65 -1.32
CA MET A 2 -0.63 -3.91 -0.04
C MET A 2 -1.95 -3.20 0.32
N LEU A 3 -2.61 -2.55 -0.66
CA LEU A 3 -3.91 -1.91 -0.46
C LEU A 3 -5.00 -2.92 -0.09
N VAL A 4 -5.07 -4.06 -0.80
CA VAL A 4 -5.99 -5.17 -0.49
C VAL A 4 -5.79 -5.65 0.94
N THR A 5 -4.53 -5.79 1.38
CA THR A 5 -4.20 -6.18 2.76
C THR A 5 -4.67 -5.14 3.77
N ALA A 6 -4.47 -3.84 3.51
CA ALA A 6 -4.90 -2.77 4.39
C ALA A 6 -6.43 -2.71 4.52
N LEU A 7 -7.14 -2.81 3.40
CA LEU A 7 -8.61 -2.86 3.36
C LEU A 7 -9.15 -4.09 4.10
N GLN A 8 -8.55 -5.27 3.91
CA GLN A 8 -8.98 -6.48 4.60
C GLN A 8 -8.69 -6.44 6.10
N ARG A 9 -7.58 -5.82 6.50
CA ARG A 9 -7.23 -5.62 7.91
C ARG A 9 -8.17 -4.67 8.64
N SER A 10 -8.75 -3.68 7.95
CA SER A 10 -9.71 -2.76 8.56
C SER A 10 -11.03 -3.44 8.95
N ARG A 11 -11.36 -4.57 8.30
CA ARG A 11 -12.62 -5.33 8.46
C ARG A 11 -13.88 -4.51 8.18
N GLN A 12 -13.76 -3.43 7.43
CA GLN A 12 -14.89 -2.56 7.04
C GLN A 12 -15.42 -2.87 5.64
N PHE A 13 -14.73 -3.72 4.88
CA PHE A 13 -15.02 -3.96 3.47
C PHE A 13 -14.99 -5.45 3.14
N THR A 14 -15.90 -5.87 2.26
CA THR A 14 -15.74 -7.11 1.50
C THR A 14 -14.86 -6.81 0.29
N VAL A 15 -13.61 -7.22 0.33
CA VAL A 15 -12.63 -6.94 -0.74
C VAL A 15 -12.69 -8.04 -1.80
N LEU A 16 -12.88 -7.64 -3.06
CA LEU A 16 -12.93 -8.56 -4.19
C LEU A 16 -11.60 -8.53 -4.95
N ASP A 17 -11.01 -9.70 -5.20
CA ASP A 17 -9.82 -9.79 -6.06
C ASP A 17 -10.24 -9.60 -7.53
N ARG A 18 -9.67 -8.56 -8.14
CA ARG A 18 -9.84 -8.22 -9.55
C ARG A 18 -8.53 -8.23 -10.34
N VAL A 19 -7.39 -8.41 -9.65
CA VAL A 19 -6.08 -8.53 -10.29
C VAL A 19 -5.99 -9.91 -10.96
N ARG A 20 -6.51 -10.95 -10.29
CA ARG A 20 -6.53 -12.33 -10.79
C ARG A 20 -7.86 -12.73 -11.44
N PHE A 21 -8.66 -11.75 -11.87
CA PHE A 21 -10.00 -12.01 -12.40
C PHE A 21 -10.01 -13.02 -13.56
N GLY A 22 -9.02 -12.94 -14.46
CA GLY A 22 -8.88 -13.86 -15.58
C GLY A 22 -8.73 -15.32 -15.14
N ASP A 23 -7.96 -15.58 -14.08
CA ASP A 23 -7.76 -16.93 -13.54
C ASP A 23 -9.08 -17.51 -13.02
N PHE A 24 -9.90 -16.69 -12.35
CA PHE A 24 -11.20 -17.12 -11.82
C PHE A 24 -12.22 -17.40 -12.94
N ILE A 25 -12.22 -16.59 -14.00
CA ILE A 25 -13.07 -16.83 -15.18
C ILE A 25 -12.63 -18.09 -15.93
N ASN A 26 -11.32 -18.29 -16.07
CA ASN A 26 -10.77 -19.50 -16.68
C ASN A 26 -11.25 -20.75 -15.94
N GLU A 27 -11.25 -20.73 -14.62
CA GLU A 27 -11.74 -21.85 -13.82
C GLU A 27 -13.25 -22.10 -14.04
N GLN A 28 -14.09 -21.07 -14.06
CA GLN A 28 -15.51 -21.24 -14.41
C GLN A 28 -15.72 -21.74 -15.85
N ASN A 29 -14.86 -21.35 -16.80
CA ASN A 29 -14.90 -21.84 -18.18
C ASN A 29 -14.51 -23.32 -18.28
N LEU A 30 -13.63 -23.82 -17.41
CA LEU A 30 -13.31 -25.25 -17.34
C LEU A 30 -14.52 -26.06 -16.86
N VAL A 31 -15.27 -25.54 -15.88
CA VAL A 31 -16.54 -26.12 -15.42
C VAL A 31 -17.56 -26.17 -16.56
N SER A 32 -17.76 -25.04 -17.26
CA SER A 32 -18.78 -24.93 -18.33
C SER A 32 -18.45 -25.75 -19.58
N SER A 33 -17.18 -26.04 -19.83
CA SER A 33 -16.71 -26.83 -20.97
C SER A 33 -16.55 -28.32 -20.68
N ASN A 34 -16.97 -28.80 -19.50
CA ASN A 34 -16.84 -30.20 -19.06
C ASN A 34 -15.39 -30.71 -19.11
N ARG A 35 -14.41 -29.84 -18.83
CA ARG A 35 -12.97 -30.18 -18.83
C ARG A 35 -12.43 -30.61 -17.45
N ILE A 36 -13.29 -30.64 -16.44
CA ILE A 36 -12.97 -31.03 -15.06
C ILE A 36 -13.91 -32.15 -14.60
N VAL A 37 -13.58 -32.78 -13.47
CA VAL A 37 -14.40 -33.82 -12.86
C VAL A 37 -15.78 -33.26 -12.50
N PRO A 38 -16.89 -33.95 -12.84
CA PRO A 38 -18.22 -33.50 -12.49
C PRO A 38 -18.38 -33.22 -10.99
N GLY A 39 -18.97 -32.06 -10.66
CA GLY A 39 -19.16 -31.62 -9.28
C GLY A 39 -17.94 -30.98 -8.62
N GLN A 40 -16.81 -30.85 -9.33
CA GLN A 40 -15.66 -30.06 -8.89
C GLN A 40 -15.66 -28.66 -9.51
N GLY A 41 -14.85 -27.76 -8.94
CA GLY A 41 -14.68 -26.39 -9.42
C GLY A 41 -15.68 -25.38 -8.82
N PRO A 42 -15.55 -24.09 -9.19
CA PRO A 42 -16.40 -23.01 -8.71
C PRO A 42 -17.80 -23.06 -9.34
N ALA A 43 -18.79 -22.55 -8.61
CA ALA A 43 -20.10 -22.31 -9.16
C ALA A 43 -20.05 -21.22 -10.25
N ILE A 44 -20.67 -21.50 -11.40
CA ILE A 44 -20.77 -20.55 -12.51
C ILE A 44 -21.69 -19.39 -12.12
N GLY A 45 -21.28 -18.16 -12.44
CA GLY A 45 -22.10 -16.96 -12.21
C GLY A 45 -22.18 -16.53 -10.74
N ALA A 46 -21.41 -17.16 -9.85
CA ALA A 46 -21.40 -16.84 -8.42
C ALA A 46 -20.44 -15.68 -8.04
N MET A 47 -19.91 -14.94 -9.01
CA MET A 47 -19.01 -13.82 -8.72
C MET A 47 -19.79 -12.63 -8.15
N THR A 48 -19.36 -12.15 -6.99
CA THR A 48 -19.93 -10.94 -6.39
C THR A 48 -19.58 -9.71 -7.23
N GLY A 49 -20.56 -8.85 -7.50
CA GLY A 49 -20.34 -7.52 -8.10
C GLY A 49 -19.74 -6.53 -7.10
N ALA A 50 -18.90 -5.61 -7.57
CA ALA A 50 -18.35 -4.53 -6.74
C ALA A 50 -19.26 -3.29 -6.82
N GLN A 51 -19.63 -2.72 -5.67
CA GLN A 51 -20.34 -1.43 -5.61
C GLN A 51 -19.40 -0.24 -5.82
N TYR A 52 -18.15 -0.40 -5.40
CA TYR A 52 -17.11 0.61 -5.50
C TYR A 52 -15.83 0.04 -6.09
N LEU A 53 -15.14 0.84 -6.90
CA LEU A 53 -13.79 0.58 -7.38
C LEU A 53 -12.82 1.51 -6.68
N ILE A 54 -11.81 0.95 -6.01
CA ILE A 54 -10.72 1.73 -5.43
C ILE A 54 -9.52 1.65 -6.37
N SER A 55 -9.02 2.81 -6.78
CA SER A 55 -7.83 2.92 -7.62
C SER A 55 -6.87 3.93 -7.03
N GLY A 56 -5.58 3.79 -7.34
CA GLY A 56 -4.58 4.74 -6.90
C GLY A 56 -3.23 4.50 -7.54
N ALA A 57 -2.32 5.42 -7.28
CA ALA A 57 -0.96 5.40 -7.79
C ALA A 57 0.02 5.93 -6.72
N ILE A 58 1.25 5.42 -6.77
CA ILE A 58 2.39 6.09 -6.14
C ILE A 58 2.80 7.21 -7.08
N THR A 59 2.70 8.46 -6.63
CA THR A 59 2.96 9.65 -7.46
C THR A 59 4.34 10.22 -7.24
N GLU A 60 4.93 9.97 -6.07
CA GLU A 60 6.30 10.37 -5.73
C GLU A 60 6.94 9.28 -4.87
N TYR A 61 8.21 9.02 -5.08
CA TYR A 61 9.03 8.27 -4.14
C TYR A 61 10.47 8.75 -4.19
N GLN A 62 11.11 8.86 -3.03
CA GLN A 62 12.49 9.30 -2.92
C GLN A 62 13.15 8.60 -1.72
N VAL A 63 14.40 8.18 -1.88
CA VAL A 63 15.19 7.51 -0.83
C VAL A 63 16.61 8.02 -0.87
N ASP A 64 16.94 8.95 0.03
CA ASP A 64 18.19 9.70 0.02
C ASP A 64 18.86 9.72 1.40
N MET A 65 20.19 9.88 1.40
CA MET A 65 20.94 10.23 2.61
C MET A 65 20.91 11.73 2.81
N VAL A 66 20.55 12.16 4.02
CA VAL A 66 20.49 13.56 4.44
C VAL A 66 21.52 13.75 5.54
N THR A 67 22.46 14.66 5.33
CA THR A 67 23.42 15.09 6.36
C THR A 67 22.82 16.24 7.18
N GLY A 68 22.84 16.09 8.51
CA GLY A 68 22.37 17.08 9.46
C GLY A 68 23.34 18.27 9.55
N GLY A 69 22.94 19.42 9.00
CA GLY A 69 23.52 20.72 9.33
C GLY A 69 22.92 21.34 10.60
N LEU A 70 23.38 22.55 10.97
CA LEU A 70 23.12 23.31 12.22
C LEU A 70 21.66 23.37 12.76
N GLY A 71 20.65 22.97 12.00
CA GLY A 71 19.22 23.09 12.33
C GLY A 71 18.51 21.82 12.81
N LEU A 72 19.07 20.61 12.63
CA LEU A 72 18.46 19.35 13.09
C LEU A 72 19.14 18.86 14.38
N ARG A 73 18.90 19.56 15.50
CA ARG A 73 19.27 19.07 16.84
C ARG A 73 18.24 18.06 17.33
N ILE A 74 18.15 16.90 16.69
CA ILE A 74 17.37 15.78 17.23
C ILE A 74 18.27 15.08 18.27
N ALA A 75 17.78 15.01 19.51
CA ALA A 75 18.38 14.25 20.62
C ALA A 75 19.75 14.70 21.18
N GLY A 76 20.09 15.99 21.11
CA GLY A 76 21.14 16.58 21.98
C GLY A 76 22.58 16.11 21.76
N LYS A 77 22.86 15.26 20.76
CA LYS A 77 24.22 14.84 20.38
C LYS A 77 24.76 15.78 19.30
N GLY A 78 25.81 16.53 19.62
CA GLY A 78 26.49 17.42 18.69
C GLY A 78 27.31 16.65 17.65
N GLY A 79 27.29 17.11 16.39
CA GLY A 79 28.02 16.55 15.26
C GLY A 79 27.17 16.52 13.98
N SER A 80 27.82 16.47 12.81
CA SER A 80 27.15 16.16 11.54
C SER A 80 26.64 14.71 11.61
N GLN A 81 25.34 14.51 11.78
CA GLN A 81 24.72 13.18 11.76
C GLN A 81 24.15 12.92 10.37
N GLU A 82 24.50 11.79 9.79
CA GLU A 82 23.86 11.26 8.57
C GLU A 82 22.57 10.53 8.94
N TYR A 83 21.50 10.82 8.20
CA TYR A 83 20.22 10.15 8.28
C TYR A 83 19.86 9.61 6.91
N ALA A 84 19.08 8.53 6.87
CA ALA A 84 18.42 8.11 5.66
C ALA A 84 16.98 8.64 5.68
N ARG A 85 16.52 9.27 4.60
CA ARG A 85 15.14 9.72 4.43
C ARG A 85 14.51 8.91 3.32
N ALA A 86 13.36 8.31 3.60
CA ALA A 86 12.50 7.77 2.58
C ALA A 86 11.16 8.50 2.62
N SER A 87 10.73 9.02 1.48
CA SER A 87 9.45 9.69 1.31
C SER A 87 8.66 9.08 0.17
N CYS A 88 7.34 9.15 0.27
CA CYS A 88 6.41 8.67 -0.74
C CYS A 88 5.19 9.58 -0.76
N ALA A 89 4.61 9.77 -1.94
CA ALA A 89 3.26 10.28 -2.09
C ALA A 89 2.39 9.25 -2.81
N ILE A 90 1.14 9.14 -2.38
CA ILE A 90 0.13 8.29 -3.01
C ILE A 90 -1.15 9.09 -3.25
N ASP A 91 -1.80 8.80 -4.37
CA ASP A 91 -3.14 9.29 -4.66
C ASP A 91 -4.09 8.10 -4.73
N LEU A 92 -5.23 8.22 -4.07
CA LEU A 92 -6.29 7.22 -4.04
C LEU A 92 -7.62 7.85 -4.38
N ARG A 93 -8.47 7.10 -5.07
CA ARG A 93 -9.86 7.47 -5.34
C ARG A 93 -10.76 6.26 -5.28
N VAL A 94 -11.99 6.50 -4.86
CA VAL A 94 -13.08 5.53 -4.86
C VAL A 94 -14.15 6.00 -5.83
N THR A 95 -14.55 5.10 -6.73
CA THR A 95 -15.52 5.36 -7.79
C THR A 95 -16.72 4.45 -7.61
N ASP A 96 -17.92 5.03 -7.63
CA ASP A 96 -19.17 4.27 -7.69
C ASP A 96 -19.28 3.58 -9.05
N THR A 97 -19.45 2.25 -9.06
CA THR A 97 -19.46 1.47 -10.30
C THR A 97 -20.75 1.61 -11.09
N THR A 98 -21.81 2.12 -10.48
CA THR A 98 -23.12 2.37 -11.10
C THR A 98 -23.12 3.69 -11.86
N THR A 99 -22.63 4.76 -11.24
CA THR A 99 -22.68 6.12 -11.82
C THR A 99 -21.37 6.56 -12.48
N GLY A 100 -20.24 5.93 -12.12
CA GLY A 100 -18.91 6.39 -12.51
C GLY A 100 -18.41 7.61 -11.72
N GLU A 101 -19.17 8.07 -10.72
CA GLU A 101 -18.79 9.21 -9.89
C GLU A 101 -17.63 8.87 -8.95
N VAL A 102 -16.67 9.80 -8.81
CA VAL A 102 -15.64 9.71 -7.77
C VAL A 102 -16.22 10.20 -6.46
N VAL A 103 -16.64 9.26 -5.61
CA VAL A 103 -17.30 9.54 -4.33
C VAL A 103 -16.32 9.90 -3.20
N TRP A 104 -15.04 9.58 -3.38
CA TRP A 104 -13.97 9.94 -2.45
C TRP A 104 -12.62 9.97 -3.16
N ALA A 105 -11.75 10.90 -2.80
CA ALA A 105 -10.37 10.95 -3.25
C ALA A 105 -9.48 11.59 -2.17
N GLU A 106 -8.25 11.12 -2.05
CA GLU A 106 -7.27 11.62 -1.08
C GLU A 106 -5.86 11.52 -1.67
N SER A 107 -5.05 12.53 -1.42
CA SER A 107 -3.61 12.52 -1.67
C SER A 107 -2.88 12.53 -0.34
N LEU A 108 -1.96 11.59 -0.14
CA LEU A 108 -1.17 11.49 1.08
C LEU A 108 0.31 11.51 0.75
N LYS A 109 1.08 12.29 1.52
CA LYS A 109 2.54 12.29 1.48
C LYS A 109 3.07 11.98 2.87
N GLY A 110 4.06 11.11 2.94
CA GLY A 110 4.70 10.71 4.18
C GLY A 110 6.18 10.51 4.00
N GLU A 111 6.91 10.64 5.11
CA GLU A 111 8.33 10.33 5.18
C GLU A 111 8.67 9.59 6.46
N ILE A 112 9.71 8.77 6.39
CA ILE A 112 10.34 8.15 7.56
C ILE A 112 11.84 8.44 7.53
N LEU A 113 12.36 8.75 8.71
CA LEU A 113 13.78 8.95 8.93
C LEU A 113 14.39 7.69 9.54
N GLY A 114 15.56 7.32 9.04
CA GLY A 114 16.40 6.24 9.53
C GLY A 114 17.62 6.80 10.23
N GLU A 115 17.85 6.36 11.46
CA GLU A 115 19.05 6.71 12.23
C GLU A 115 20.20 5.80 11.83
N LYS A 116 21.40 6.36 11.62
CA LYS A 116 22.59 5.57 11.31
C LYS A 116 23.00 4.72 12.51
N VAL A 117 23.06 3.40 12.31
CA VAL A 117 23.44 2.42 13.35
C VAL A 117 24.70 1.62 12.99
N GLY A 118 25.23 1.79 11.78
CA GLY A 118 26.47 1.18 11.31
C GLY A 118 27.01 1.86 10.06
N LEU A 119 28.06 1.31 9.47
CA LEU A 119 28.53 1.74 8.14
C LEU A 119 27.44 1.42 7.13
N GLU A 120 26.85 2.45 6.50
CA GLU A 120 25.79 2.30 5.49
C GLU A 120 24.52 1.58 5.97
N VAL A 121 24.38 1.37 7.28
CA VAL A 121 23.24 0.68 7.90
C VAL A 121 22.42 1.67 8.74
N PHE A 122 21.11 1.69 8.50
CA PHE A 122 20.17 2.63 9.11
C PHE A 122 19.00 1.89 9.75
N SER A 123 18.53 2.37 10.90
CA SER A 123 17.36 1.85 11.62
C SER A 123 16.16 2.78 11.42
N PHE A 124 15.09 2.26 10.83
CA PHE A 124 13.84 2.96 10.62
C PHE A 124 12.77 2.48 11.62
N LEU A 125 12.06 3.44 12.22
CA LEU A 125 11.02 3.19 13.24
C LEU A 125 11.53 2.32 14.41
N GLY A 126 12.83 2.41 14.73
CA GLY A 126 13.49 1.69 15.83
C GLY A 126 13.65 0.18 15.67
N LYS A 127 13.17 -0.43 14.57
CA LYS A 127 13.17 -1.90 14.39
C LYS A 127 13.51 -2.41 12.99
N ASN A 128 13.44 -1.55 11.96
CA ASN A 128 13.72 -1.97 10.59
C ASN A 128 15.14 -1.55 10.23
N ILE A 129 16.08 -2.48 10.33
CA ILE A 129 17.48 -2.26 10.02
C ILE A 129 17.72 -2.55 8.54
N VAL A 130 18.27 -1.57 7.83
CA VAL A 130 18.42 -1.61 6.37
C VAL A 130 19.82 -1.15 5.96
N GLU A 131 20.42 -1.89 5.05
CA GLU A 131 21.66 -1.53 4.36
C GLU A 131 21.35 -0.65 3.13
N PHE A 132 21.77 0.61 3.17
CA PHE A 132 21.29 1.68 2.29
C PHE A 132 21.90 1.64 0.88
N GLU A 133 23.11 1.12 0.73
CA GLU A 133 23.76 0.99 -0.59
C GLU A 133 23.11 -0.07 -1.47
N THR A 134 22.37 -1.00 -0.88
CA THR A 134 21.70 -2.04 -1.65
C THR A 134 20.39 -1.52 -2.23
N GLY A 135 20.15 -1.80 -3.52
CA GLY A 135 18.84 -1.55 -4.14
C GLY A 135 17.70 -2.23 -3.38
N ARG A 136 17.97 -3.40 -2.78
CA ARG A 136 17.03 -4.11 -1.90
C ARG A 136 16.68 -3.32 -0.64
N GLY A 137 17.67 -2.70 0.00
CA GLY A 137 17.46 -1.93 1.20
C GLY A 137 16.57 -0.72 0.95
N LYS A 138 16.88 0.07 -0.09
CA LYS A 138 16.03 1.19 -0.52
C LYS A 138 14.58 0.75 -0.79
N GLN A 139 14.39 -0.41 -1.42
CA GLN A 139 13.06 -0.99 -1.68
C GLN A 139 12.32 -1.38 -0.39
N GLN A 140 13.01 -1.91 0.63
CA GLN A 140 12.37 -2.26 1.90
C GLN A 140 11.83 -1.03 2.63
N VAL A 141 12.61 0.06 2.65
CA VAL A 141 12.22 1.30 3.33
C VAL A 141 11.06 1.97 2.60
N ILE A 142 11.08 2.04 1.26
CA ILE A 142 9.96 2.63 0.54
C ILE A 142 8.67 1.81 0.73
N ASN A 143 8.76 0.48 0.75
CA ASN A 143 7.62 -0.38 1.05
C ASN A 143 7.05 -0.11 2.45
N LEU A 144 7.88 0.26 3.42
CA LEU A 144 7.44 0.63 4.76
C LEU A 144 6.65 1.96 4.76
N VAL A 145 7.12 2.97 4.02
CA VAL A 145 6.41 4.25 3.86
C VAL A 145 5.06 4.01 3.16
N VAL A 146 5.07 3.32 2.02
CA VAL A 146 3.85 3.02 1.25
C VAL A 146 2.83 2.27 2.11
N ARG A 147 3.27 1.28 2.92
CA ARG A 147 2.37 0.56 3.82
C ARG A 147 1.69 1.49 4.82
N THR A 148 2.48 2.37 5.43
CA THR A 148 1.99 3.32 6.44
C THR A 148 0.96 4.27 5.83
N LEU A 149 1.26 4.80 4.63
CA LEU A 149 0.34 5.67 3.91
C LEU A 149 -0.96 4.97 3.49
N LEU A 150 -0.89 3.71 3.03
CA LEU A 150 -2.08 2.94 2.69
C LEU A 150 -2.94 2.63 3.92
N GLU A 151 -2.32 2.32 5.06
CA GLU A 151 -3.04 2.11 6.32
C GLU A 151 -3.74 3.41 6.78
N GLU A 152 -3.06 4.56 6.67
CA GLU A 152 -3.66 5.87 6.93
C GLU A 152 -4.81 6.19 5.97
N ALA A 153 -4.62 5.94 4.67
CA ALA A 153 -5.66 6.18 3.66
C ALA A 153 -6.91 5.36 3.92
N VAL A 154 -6.76 4.08 4.28
CA VAL A 154 -7.89 3.22 4.62
C VAL A 154 -8.59 3.72 5.87
N TYR A 155 -7.83 4.15 6.89
CA TYR A 155 -8.42 4.77 8.08
C TYR A 155 -9.25 6.01 7.70
N LYS A 156 -8.67 6.94 6.92
CA LYS A 156 -9.37 8.15 6.45
C LYS A 156 -10.63 7.82 5.66
N LEU A 157 -10.56 6.86 4.74
CA LEU A 157 -11.69 6.40 3.95
C LEU A 157 -12.83 5.85 4.82
N VAL A 158 -12.51 5.07 5.85
CA VAL A 158 -13.52 4.54 6.79
C VAL A 158 -14.13 5.69 7.59
N THR A 159 -13.30 6.60 8.11
CA THR A 159 -13.78 7.71 8.95
C THR A 159 -14.54 8.79 8.16
N SER A 160 -14.33 8.91 6.86
CA SER A 160 -15.02 9.89 6.03
C SER A 160 -16.51 9.58 5.88
N GLY A 161 -16.91 8.33 6.10
CA GLY A 161 -18.29 7.87 5.88
C GLY A 161 -18.74 7.94 4.41
N ALA A 162 -17.80 8.14 3.47
CA ALA A 162 -18.10 8.28 2.05
C ALA A 162 -18.66 6.98 1.44
N LEU A 163 -18.29 5.84 2.02
CA LEU A 163 -18.81 4.53 1.63
C LEU A 163 -19.91 4.16 2.62
N LYS A 164 -21.16 4.42 2.25
CA LYS A 164 -22.32 3.98 3.02
C LYS A 164 -22.49 2.47 2.80
N SER A 165 -22.49 1.71 3.89
CA SER A 165 -22.96 0.31 3.92
C SER A 165 -24.48 0.24 3.92
#